data_AF-A0A2G6GG06-F1
#
_entry.id   AF-A0A2G6GG06-F1
#
_cell.length_a   1.000
_cell.length_b   1.000
_cell.length_c   1.000
_cell.angle_alpha   90.00
_cell.angle_beta   90.00
_cell.angle_gamma   90.00
#
_symmetry.space_group_name_H-M   'P 1'
#
loop_
_entity.id
_entity.type
_entity.pdbx_description
1 polymer ?
#
loop_
_entity_poly.entity_id
_entity_poly.type
_entity_poly.pdbx_seq_one_letter_code
_entity_poly.pdbx_strand_id
1 'polypeptide(L)'
;MYPLYQDMMLTEEQQQIVLDYIREVDFHIPGTSPEDYTVVPLAKYVGWNFKSEDLEAYAVGLICTKPGYEKHHTFIRMSRGQLLAQAEAPRLPVNEPVLANEVLRMQRWRDSPTGPVRTGIESYTEADGSVPGVDHDLTELHDVLADIEAFAAAGRTATCEGQFDLAVDFGTLLAGRYPRLKYYEEEGQLKPDQLDRLKRFEDKATEMEETLERLNLPNLKRVATPERRRHPQHN
;
A
#
# COMPACT_ATOMS: atom_id res chain seq x y z
N MET A 1 10.55 1.39 16.43
CA MET A 1 10.76 2.83 16.67
C MET A 1 9.39 3.42 16.95
N TYR A 2 9.21 4.13 18.06
CA TYR A 2 7.90 4.72 18.42
C TYR A 2 7.69 6.05 17.68
N PRO A 3 6.46 6.39 17.27
CA PRO A 3 6.19 7.66 16.63
C PRO A 3 6.51 8.82 17.58
N LEU A 4 7.23 9.85 17.10
CA LEU A 4 7.57 11.03 17.90
C LEU A 4 6.34 11.91 18.17
N TYR A 5 5.40 11.92 17.23
CA TYR A 5 4.18 12.70 17.31
C TYR A 5 2.95 11.86 16.97
N GLN A 6 1.79 12.36 17.41
CA GLN A 6 0.49 11.84 17.03
C GLN A 6 -0.04 12.61 15.82
N ASP A 7 -1.07 12.04 15.18
CA ASP A 7 -1.88 12.77 14.20
C ASP A 7 -2.43 14.07 14.82
N MET A 8 -2.55 15.10 13.99
CA MET A 8 -2.92 16.45 14.42
C MET A 8 -4.24 16.86 13.78
N MET A 9 -5.22 17.25 14.59
CA MET A 9 -6.41 17.94 14.09
C MET A 9 -6.01 19.38 13.70
N LEU A 10 -6.36 19.78 12.48
CA LEU A 10 -6.04 21.10 11.95
C LEU A 10 -7.14 22.10 12.29
N THR A 11 -6.75 23.24 12.87
CA THR A 11 -7.65 24.40 13.02
C THR A 11 -7.92 25.06 11.66
N GLU A 12 -8.88 25.97 11.59
CA GLU A 12 -9.19 26.70 10.36
C GLU A 12 -7.98 27.51 9.87
N GLU A 13 -7.22 28.11 10.79
CA GLU A 13 -5.99 28.83 10.45
C GLU A 13 -4.94 27.90 9.83
N GLN A 14 -4.82 26.68 10.36
CA GLN A 14 -3.87 25.69 9.84
C GLN A 14 -4.31 25.13 8.49
N GLN A 15 -5.61 24.96 8.28
CA GLN A 15 -6.16 24.61 6.98
C GLN A 15 -5.90 25.73 5.96
N GLN A 16 -5.99 27.00 6.37
CA GLN A 16 -5.65 28.13 5.50
C GLN A 16 -4.16 28.15 5.14
N ILE A 17 -3.27 27.85 6.10
CA ILE A 17 -1.83 27.69 5.82
C ILE A 17 -1.59 26.63 4.74
N VAL A 18 -2.30 25.50 4.80
CA VAL A 18 -2.20 24.45 3.78
C VAL A 18 -2.70 24.96 2.42
N LEU A 19 -3.85 25.64 2.37
CA LEU A 19 -4.42 26.21 1.14
C LEU A 19 -3.51 27.27 0.51
N ASP A 20 -2.91 28.12 1.33
CA ASP A 20 -1.97 29.14 0.86
C ASP A 20 -0.69 28.49 0.33
N TYR A 21 -0.22 27.43 0.99
CA TYR A 21 0.95 26.70 0.55
C TYR A 21 0.74 25.97 -0.78
N ILE A 22 -0.39 25.27 -0.97
CA ILE A 22 -0.67 24.60 -2.26
C ILE A 22 -0.76 25.61 -3.41
N ARG A 23 -1.23 26.84 -3.17
CA ARG A 23 -1.20 27.92 -4.17
C ARG A 23 0.22 28.41 -4.43
N GLU A 24 1.01 28.60 -3.36
CA GLU A 24 2.40 29.05 -3.47
C GLU A 24 3.25 28.11 -4.33
N VAL A 25 3.07 26.79 -4.16
CA VAL A 25 3.85 25.77 -4.87
C VAL A 25 3.16 25.22 -6.13
N ASP A 26 2.01 25.78 -6.51
CA ASP A 26 1.19 25.32 -7.63
C ASP A 26 0.89 23.80 -7.58
N PHE A 27 0.52 23.31 -6.40
CA PHE A 27 0.27 21.89 -6.16
C PHE A 27 -1.14 21.50 -6.62
N HIS A 28 -1.23 20.70 -7.69
CA HIS A 28 -2.49 20.20 -8.21
C HIS A 28 -2.29 18.95 -9.09
N ILE A 29 -3.29 18.08 -9.18
CA ILE A 29 -3.28 16.98 -10.15
C ILE A 29 -3.48 17.52 -11.57
N PRO A 30 -3.08 16.78 -12.62
CA PRO A 30 -3.34 17.20 -14.00
C PRO A 30 -4.83 17.45 -14.27
N GLY A 31 -5.16 18.62 -14.81
CA GLY A 31 -6.52 19.00 -15.14
C GLY A 31 -7.28 19.72 -14.03
N THR A 32 -6.68 19.98 -12.86
CA THR A 32 -7.23 20.85 -11.80
C THR A 32 -6.33 22.06 -11.56
N SER A 33 -6.65 22.87 -10.55
CA SER A 33 -5.86 23.99 -10.06
C SER A 33 -5.81 23.96 -8.52
N PRO A 34 -4.88 24.69 -7.86
CA PRO A 34 -4.81 24.74 -6.40
C PRO A 34 -6.12 25.23 -5.73
N GLU A 35 -6.96 25.98 -6.44
CA GLU A 35 -8.26 26.46 -5.92
C GLU A 35 -9.35 25.39 -5.92
N ASP A 36 -9.12 24.26 -6.61
CA ASP A 36 -10.08 23.16 -6.72
C ASP A 36 -9.98 22.17 -5.54
N TYR A 37 -9.47 22.61 -4.39
CA TYR A 37 -9.24 21.73 -3.23
C TYR A 37 -9.80 22.27 -1.92
N THR A 38 -10.30 21.35 -1.10
CA THR A 38 -10.54 21.56 0.33
C THR A 38 -9.63 20.67 1.16
N VAL A 39 -9.30 21.12 2.37
CA VAL A 39 -8.38 20.41 3.26
C VAL A 39 -9.16 19.48 4.18
N VAL A 40 -8.67 18.25 4.34
CA VAL A 40 -9.16 17.35 5.39
C VAL A 40 -8.63 17.86 6.74
N PRO A 41 -9.48 18.01 7.77
CA PRO A 41 -9.08 18.64 9.05
C PRO A 41 -8.18 17.74 9.92
N LEU A 42 -7.54 16.72 9.35
CA LEU A 42 -6.64 15.79 10.02
C LEU A 42 -5.33 15.69 9.22
N ALA A 43 -4.24 16.07 9.85
CA ALA A 43 -2.88 15.83 9.36
C ALA A 43 -2.33 14.55 9.99
N LYS A 44 -1.91 13.59 9.17
CA LYS A 44 -1.34 12.32 9.63
C LYS A 44 0.16 12.41 9.81
N TYR A 45 0.68 11.92 10.93
CA TYR A 45 2.12 11.88 11.15
C TYR A 45 2.77 10.80 10.26
N VAL A 46 3.70 11.21 9.40
CA VAL A 46 4.37 10.33 8.42
C VAL A 46 5.90 10.34 8.54
N GLY A 47 6.48 11.03 9.52
CA GLY A 47 7.94 11.10 9.73
C GLY A 47 8.62 9.75 9.97
N TRP A 48 7.87 8.68 10.24
CA TRP A 48 8.40 7.31 10.38
C TRP A 48 8.34 6.49 9.08
N ASN A 49 7.66 6.97 8.04
CA ASN A 49 7.47 6.24 6.79
C ASN A 49 8.63 6.42 5.79
N PHE A 50 9.52 7.39 6.00
CA PHE A 50 10.58 7.74 5.05
C PHE A 50 11.94 7.75 5.74
N LYS A 51 12.89 6.93 5.24
CA LYS A 51 14.25 6.81 5.81
C LYS A 51 15.13 8.05 5.61
N SER A 52 14.75 8.94 4.67
CA SER A 52 15.53 10.09 4.23
C SER A 52 14.89 11.44 4.55
N GLU A 53 13.76 11.46 5.25
CA GLU A 53 13.03 12.69 5.54
C GLU A 53 13.07 13.05 7.02
N ASP A 54 12.83 14.33 7.28
CA ASP A 54 12.79 14.89 8.63
C ASP A 54 11.69 14.18 9.46
N LEU A 55 12.02 13.85 10.71
CA LEU A 55 11.17 13.08 11.62
C LEU A 55 9.93 13.87 12.07
N GLU A 56 9.69 15.06 11.52
CA GLU A 56 8.54 15.93 11.82
C GLU A 56 7.59 16.12 10.61
N ALA A 57 7.55 15.17 9.68
CA ALA A 57 6.68 15.24 8.51
C ALA A 57 5.22 14.84 8.79
N TYR A 58 4.29 15.60 8.22
CA TYR A 58 2.85 15.34 8.22
C TYR A 58 2.30 15.27 6.80
N ALA A 59 1.35 14.38 6.55
CA ALA A 59 0.57 14.31 5.32
C ALA A 59 -0.83 14.90 5.56
N VAL A 60 -1.21 15.88 4.75
CA VAL A 60 -2.51 16.55 4.80
C VAL A 60 -3.31 16.18 3.56
N GLY A 61 -4.48 15.55 3.77
CA GLY A 61 -5.37 15.15 2.68
C GLY A 61 -6.06 16.34 2.02
N LEU A 62 -6.19 16.29 0.70
CA LEU A 62 -6.86 17.29 -0.13
C LEU A 62 -8.00 16.63 -0.91
N ILE A 63 -9.20 17.19 -0.82
CA ILE A 63 -10.38 16.73 -1.55
C ILE A 63 -10.59 17.65 -2.76
N CYS A 64 -10.57 17.08 -3.97
CA CYS A 64 -10.88 17.86 -5.16
C CYS A 64 -12.37 18.20 -5.23
N THR A 65 -12.67 19.48 -5.47
CA THR A 65 -14.03 20.04 -5.59
C THR A 65 -14.45 20.28 -7.04
N LYS A 66 -13.54 20.09 -8.01
CA LYS A 66 -13.82 20.31 -9.43
C LYS A 66 -14.84 19.29 -9.96
N PRO A 67 -15.89 19.72 -10.68
CA PRO A 67 -16.84 18.81 -11.31
C PRO A 67 -16.15 17.79 -12.24
N GLY A 68 -16.50 16.51 -12.08
CA GLY A 68 -15.89 15.39 -12.79
C GLY A 68 -14.63 14.81 -12.13
N TYR A 69 -14.12 15.43 -11.06
CA TYR A 69 -12.94 15.01 -10.32
C TYR A 69 -13.25 14.67 -8.85
N GLU A 70 -14.52 14.41 -8.50
CA GLU A 70 -14.99 14.28 -7.12
C GLU A 70 -14.31 13.14 -6.33
N LYS A 71 -13.76 12.14 -7.03
CA LYS A 71 -13.02 11.01 -6.45
C LYS A 71 -11.50 11.16 -6.48
N HIS A 72 -11.00 12.26 -7.03
CA HIS A 72 -9.58 12.50 -7.20
C HIS A 72 -9.05 13.25 -5.98
N HIS A 73 -8.86 12.52 -4.89
CA HIS A 73 -8.24 13.02 -3.67
C HIS A 73 -6.72 12.89 -3.78
N THR A 74 -5.98 13.77 -3.13
CA THR A 74 -4.51 13.70 -3.05
C THR A 74 -4.07 14.12 -1.64
N PHE A 75 -2.77 14.28 -1.41
CA PHE A 75 -2.24 14.81 -0.16
C PHE A 75 -0.96 15.60 -0.42
N ILE A 76 -0.73 16.62 0.39
CA ILE A 76 0.54 17.36 0.43
C ILE A 76 1.27 17.05 1.74
N ARG A 77 2.59 17.00 1.67
CA ARG A 77 3.45 16.85 2.86
C ARG A 77 3.95 18.20 3.33
N MET A 78 3.89 18.40 4.64
CA MET A 78 4.37 19.61 5.30
C MET A 78 5.08 19.24 6.60
N SER A 79 6.07 20.03 7.01
CA SER A 79 6.65 19.86 8.34
C SER A 79 5.67 20.31 9.41
N ARG A 80 5.83 19.76 10.62
CA ARG A 80 5.08 20.20 11.79
C ARG A 80 5.21 21.71 12.02
N GLY A 81 6.42 22.25 11.88
CA GLY A 81 6.68 23.68 12.04
C GLY A 81 5.90 24.54 11.03
N GLN A 82 5.79 24.09 9.77
CA GLN A 82 4.99 24.79 8.75
C GLN A 82 3.51 24.83 9.16
N LEU A 83 2.93 23.69 9.57
CA LEU A 83 1.53 23.61 10.02
C LEU A 83 1.26 24.43 11.29
N LEU A 84 2.29 24.71 12.10
CA LEU A 84 2.20 25.52 13.31
C LEU A 84 2.60 26.99 13.08
N ALA A 85 2.77 27.42 11.83
CA ALA A 85 3.20 28.78 11.47
C ALA A 85 4.50 29.24 12.15
N GLN A 86 5.45 28.33 12.38
CA GLN A 86 6.74 28.68 12.96
C GLN A 86 7.62 29.33 11.89
N ALA A 87 8.14 30.53 12.17
CA ALA A 87 8.86 31.35 11.20
C ALA A 87 10.08 30.65 10.57
N GLU A 88 10.80 29.85 11.36
CA GLU A 88 12.04 29.15 10.95
C GLU A 88 11.78 27.66 10.61
N ALA A 89 10.52 27.28 10.35
CA ALA A 89 10.20 25.89 10.07
C ALA A 89 10.88 25.40 8.78
N PRO A 90 11.51 24.22 8.79
CA PRO A 90 12.06 23.64 7.58
C PRO A 90 10.91 23.34 6.61
N ARG A 91 11.09 23.72 5.35
CA ARG A 91 10.18 23.36 4.25
C ARG A 91 10.59 21.99 3.71
N LEU A 92 9.66 21.04 3.74
CA LEU A 92 9.90 19.73 3.14
C LEU A 92 9.91 19.82 1.62
N PRO A 93 10.61 18.90 0.92
CA PRO A 93 10.44 18.74 -0.52
C PRO A 93 8.97 18.44 -0.87
N VAL A 94 8.42 19.26 -1.78
CA VAL A 94 7.06 19.09 -2.30
C VAL A 94 6.96 17.74 -2.98
N ASN A 95 6.00 16.91 -2.56
CA ASN A 95 5.74 15.65 -3.25
C ASN A 95 5.04 15.89 -4.59
N GLU A 96 5.13 14.92 -5.49
CA GLU A 96 4.26 14.89 -6.66
C GLU A 96 2.79 14.70 -6.22
N PRO A 97 1.83 15.36 -6.88
CA PRO A 97 0.41 15.16 -6.65
C PRO A 97 -0.03 13.82 -7.23
N VAL A 98 -0.09 12.82 -6.36
CA VAL A 98 -0.56 11.45 -6.68
C VAL A 98 -1.96 11.24 -6.12
N LEU A 99 -2.79 10.42 -6.76
CA LEU A 99 -4.10 10.15 -6.18
C LEU A 99 -3.96 9.33 -4.90
N ALA A 100 -4.74 9.66 -3.88
CA ALA A 100 -4.67 9.00 -2.58
C ALA A 100 -5.06 7.50 -2.66
N ASN A 101 -5.88 7.12 -3.64
CA ASN A 101 -6.13 5.72 -3.97
C ASN A 101 -4.95 5.07 -4.72
N GLU A 102 -4.19 5.83 -5.50
CA GLU A 102 -3.04 5.33 -6.25
C GLU A 102 -1.85 4.94 -5.38
N VAL A 103 -1.74 5.54 -4.20
CA VAL A 103 -0.72 5.16 -3.22
C VAL A 103 -1.10 3.96 -2.35
N LEU A 104 -2.29 3.40 -2.52
CA LEU A 104 -2.68 2.18 -1.83
C LEU A 104 -2.06 0.98 -2.54
N ARG A 105 -1.21 0.21 -1.83
CA ARG A 105 -0.62 -1.05 -2.36
C ARG A 105 -1.64 -2.02 -2.96
N MET A 106 -2.88 -1.97 -2.48
CA MET A 106 -3.98 -2.82 -2.93
C MET A 106 -4.73 -2.31 -4.17
N GLN A 107 -4.39 -1.11 -4.69
CA GLN A 107 -5.16 -0.47 -5.75
C GLN A 107 -5.22 -1.32 -7.02
N ARG A 108 -4.10 -1.93 -7.42
CA ARG A 108 -4.04 -2.74 -8.64
C ARG A 108 -5.04 -3.90 -8.68
N TRP A 109 -5.49 -4.37 -7.51
CA TRP A 109 -6.49 -5.43 -7.38
C TRP A 109 -7.89 -4.91 -7.03
N ARG A 110 -8.01 -3.59 -6.83
CA ARG A 110 -9.25 -2.88 -6.46
C ARG A 110 -9.73 -1.92 -7.53
N ASP A 111 -8.93 -1.65 -8.56
CA ASP A 111 -9.29 -0.75 -9.65
C ASP A 111 -10.43 -1.36 -10.49
N SER A 112 -11.64 -0.85 -10.23
CA SER A 112 -12.70 -0.80 -11.22
C SER A 112 -12.80 0.64 -11.72
N PRO A 113 -12.55 0.91 -13.02
CA PRO A 113 -12.81 2.21 -13.63
C PRO A 113 -14.28 2.65 -13.56
N THR A 114 -15.22 1.76 -13.19
CA THR A 114 -16.66 1.95 -13.42
C THR A 114 -17.56 1.84 -12.18
N GLY A 115 -17.04 1.75 -10.96
CA GLY A 115 -17.97 1.63 -9.82
C GLY A 115 -17.35 1.67 -8.43
N PRO A 116 -18.20 1.70 -7.38
CA PRO A 116 -17.73 1.52 -6.02
C PRO A 116 -16.99 0.18 -5.93
N VAL A 117 -15.74 0.22 -5.49
CA VAL A 117 -15.00 -0.97 -5.09
C VAL A 117 -15.82 -1.62 -3.99
N ARG A 118 -16.30 -2.84 -4.19
CA ARG A 118 -16.96 -3.57 -3.10
C ARG A 118 -15.95 -3.64 -1.95
N THR A 119 -16.31 -3.15 -0.77
CA THR A 119 -15.44 -3.13 0.41
C THR A 119 -15.98 -4.03 1.51
N GLY A 120 -15.10 -4.56 2.35
CA GLY A 120 -15.50 -5.39 3.49
C GLY A 120 -16.04 -6.74 3.04
N ILE A 121 -17.15 -7.20 3.62
CA ILE A 121 -17.76 -8.51 3.31
C ILE A 121 -18.14 -8.59 1.81
N GLU A 122 -18.60 -7.48 1.24
CA GLU A 122 -19.03 -7.41 -0.15
C GLU A 122 -17.86 -7.57 -1.14
N SER A 123 -16.62 -7.30 -0.74
CA SER A 123 -15.43 -7.55 -1.57
C SER A 123 -15.25 -9.02 -1.93
N TYR A 124 -15.81 -9.91 -1.10
CA TYR A 124 -15.60 -11.34 -1.20
C TYR A 124 -16.83 -12.04 -1.78
N THR A 125 -18.04 -11.49 -1.67
CA THR A 125 -19.28 -12.19 -2.05
C THR A 125 -19.39 -12.42 -3.57
N GLU A 126 -19.20 -13.66 -4.01
CA GLU A 126 -19.47 -14.13 -5.37
C GLU A 126 -20.87 -14.75 -5.47
N ALA A 127 -21.56 -14.51 -6.59
CA ALA A 127 -22.92 -15.01 -6.84
C ALA A 127 -22.94 -16.47 -7.34
N ASP A 128 -21.77 -17.08 -7.52
CA ASP A 128 -21.57 -18.32 -8.25
C ASP A 128 -21.36 -19.55 -7.34
N GLY A 129 -21.62 -19.39 -6.04
CA GLY A 129 -21.48 -20.43 -5.02
C GLY A 129 -20.04 -20.79 -4.65
N SER A 130 -19.02 -20.08 -5.17
CA SER A 130 -17.65 -20.21 -4.68
C SER A 130 -17.50 -19.59 -3.29
N VAL A 131 -16.46 -20.03 -2.57
CA VAL A 131 -16.10 -19.38 -1.32
C VAL A 131 -15.65 -17.95 -1.59
N PRO A 132 -16.21 -16.97 -0.85
CA PRO A 132 -15.94 -15.57 -1.08
C PRO A 132 -14.45 -15.17 -1.22
N GLY A 133 -14.11 -14.61 -2.39
CA GLY A 133 -12.81 -14.03 -2.77
C GLY A 133 -11.62 -14.99 -2.89
N VAL A 134 -11.87 -16.29 -3.10
CA VAL A 134 -10.81 -17.25 -3.50
C VAL A 134 -10.11 -16.81 -4.78
N ASP A 135 -10.86 -16.38 -5.80
CA ASP A 135 -10.26 -15.95 -7.08
C ASP A 135 -9.40 -14.70 -6.94
N HIS A 136 -9.81 -13.79 -6.06
CA HIS A 136 -9.02 -12.61 -5.72
C HIS A 136 -7.72 -13.00 -5.01
N ASP A 137 -7.78 -13.88 -4.00
CA ASP A 137 -6.58 -14.38 -3.32
C ASP A 137 -5.59 -15.02 -4.29
N LEU A 138 -6.10 -15.86 -5.20
CA LEU A 138 -5.30 -16.51 -6.22
C LEU A 138 -4.67 -15.50 -7.19
N THR A 139 -5.43 -14.50 -7.63
CA THR A 139 -4.90 -13.43 -8.48
C THR A 139 -3.75 -12.68 -7.79
N GLU A 140 -3.92 -12.27 -6.53
CA GLU A 140 -2.86 -11.56 -5.80
C GLU A 140 -1.59 -12.40 -5.65
N LEU A 141 -1.74 -13.69 -5.33
CA LEU A 141 -0.60 -14.62 -5.20
C LEU A 141 0.15 -14.79 -6.53
N HIS A 142 -0.57 -14.97 -7.64
CA HIS A 142 0.02 -15.09 -8.97
C HIS A 142 0.71 -13.79 -9.42
N ASP A 143 0.06 -12.64 -9.23
CA ASP A 143 0.59 -11.35 -9.65
C ASP A 143 1.87 -10.99 -8.90
N VAL A 144 1.91 -11.14 -7.56
CA VAL A 144 3.13 -10.87 -6.79
C VAL A 144 4.25 -11.84 -7.16
N LEU A 145 3.94 -13.12 -7.41
CA LEU A 145 4.95 -14.08 -7.85
C LEU A 145 5.54 -13.71 -9.23
N ALA A 146 4.70 -13.22 -10.14
CA ALA A 146 5.13 -12.70 -11.44
C ALA A 146 5.98 -11.43 -11.30
N ASP A 147 5.65 -10.52 -10.37
CA ASP A 147 6.48 -9.35 -10.07
C ASP A 147 7.87 -9.75 -9.57
N ILE A 148 7.95 -10.77 -8.71
CA ILE A 148 9.22 -11.32 -8.22
C ILE A 148 10.04 -11.90 -9.37
N GLU A 149 9.40 -12.63 -10.29
CA GLU A 149 10.05 -13.16 -11.48
C GLU A 149 10.60 -12.04 -12.37
N ALA A 150 9.79 -11.00 -12.63
CA ALA A 150 10.22 -9.84 -13.42
C ALA A 150 11.37 -9.07 -12.74
N PHE A 151 11.29 -8.90 -11.42
CA PHE A 151 12.34 -8.26 -10.61
C PHE A 151 13.66 -9.03 -10.73
N ALA A 152 13.61 -10.36 -10.61
CA ALA A 152 14.76 -11.24 -10.77
C ALA A 152 15.32 -11.21 -12.20
N ALA A 153 14.46 -11.29 -13.21
CA ALA A 153 14.84 -11.29 -14.63
C ALA A 153 15.52 -9.97 -15.06
N ALA A 154 15.16 -8.85 -14.42
CA ALA A 154 15.83 -7.56 -14.60
C ALA A 154 17.22 -7.49 -13.93
N GLY A 155 17.73 -8.60 -13.37
CA GLY A 155 19.03 -8.66 -12.70
C GLY A 155 19.06 -8.02 -11.32
N ARG A 156 17.90 -7.69 -10.74
CA ARG A 156 17.83 -7.09 -9.41
C ARG A 156 18.12 -8.12 -8.31
N THR A 157 18.62 -7.61 -7.19
CA THR A 157 19.14 -8.41 -6.06
C THR A 157 18.44 -8.02 -4.76
N ALA A 158 18.78 -8.72 -3.68
CA ALA A 158 18.20 -8.50 -2.36
C ALA A 158 18.40 -7.07 -1.78
N THR A 159 19.34 -6.30 -2.33
CA THR A 159 19.65 -4.93 -1.88
C THR A 159 19.07 -3.84 -2.79
N CYS A 160 18.39 -4.22 -3.88
CA CYS A 160 17.80 -3.27 -4.82
C CYS A 160 16.51 -2.66 -4.25
N GLU A 161 16.23 -1.43 -4.65
CA GLU A 161 14.96 -0.76 -4.41
C GLU A 161 13.79 -1.61 -4.97
N GLY A 162 12.69 -1.68 -4.20
CA GLY A 162 11.53 -2.52 -4.47
C GLY A 162 11.59 -3.94 -3.86
N GLN A 163 12.76 -4.44 -3.46
CA GLN A 163 12.81 -5.78 -2.84
C GLN A 163 12.02 -5.85 -1.53
N PHE A 164 12.13 -4.82 -0.69
CA PHE A 164 11.40 -4.76 0.57
C PHE A 164 9.88 -4.79 0.34
N ASP A 165 9.41 -4.16 -0.73
CA ASP A 165 8.00 -4.13 -1.07
C ASP A 165 7.52 -5.52 -1.47
N LEU A 166 8.28 -6.24 -2.30
CA LEU A 166 8.02 -7.65 -2.62
C LEU A 166 8.02 -8.54 -1.37
N ALA A 167 8.91 -8.30 -0.41
CA ALA A 167 8.96 -9.06 0.83
C ALA A 167 7.71 -8.85 1.69
N VAL A 168 7.24 -7.60 1.80
CA VAL A 168 6.01 -7.26 2.53
C VAL A 168 4.79 -7.83 1.82
N ASP A 169 4.68 -7.61 0.52
CA ASP A 169 3.51 -8.03 -0.27
C ASP A 169 3.42 -9.56 -0.27
N PHE A 170 4.47 -10.26 -0.71
CA PHE A 170 4.47 -11.71 -0.79
C PHE A 170 4.38 -12.37 0.59
N GLY A 171 5.09 -11.84 1.58
CA GLY A 171 5.03 -12.34 2.95
C GLY A 171 3.65 -12.24 3.57
N THR A 172 2.92 -11.14 3.34
CA THR A 172 1.56 -10.96 3.85
C THR A 172 0.58 -11.92 3.17
N LEU A 173 0.70 -12.11 1.85
CA LEU A 173 -0.13 -13.06 1.11
C LEU A 173 0.10 -14.50 1.58
N LEU A 174 1.36 -14.89 1.79
CA LEU A 174 1.71 -16.23 2.27
C LEU A 174 1.32 -16.47 3.74
N ALA A 175 1.27 -15.43 4.57
CA ALA A 175 0.87 -15.56 5.97
C ALA A 175 -0.66 -15.57 6.18
N GLY A 176 -1.42 -14.91 5.29
CA GLY A 176 -2.86 -14.74 5.44
C GLY A 176 -3.69 -15.50 4.41
N ARG A 177 -3.49 -15.19 3.12
CA ARG A 177 -4.33 -15.69 2.03
C ARG A 177 -4.02 -17.14 1.65
N TYR A 178 -2.74 -17.49 1.55
CA TYR A 178 -2.35 -18.86 1.21
C TYR A 178 -2.86 -19.91 2.22
N PRO A 179 -2.72 -19.75 3.55
CA PRO A 179 -3.28 -20.70 4.51
C PRO A 179 -4.81 -20.80 4.44
N ARG A 180 -5.49 -19.70 4.13
CA ARG A 180 -6.94 -19.69 3.88
C ARG A 180 -7.31 -20.53 2.65
N LEU A 181 -6.56 -20.41 1.55
CA LEU A 181 -6.76 -21.25 0.37
C LEU A 181 -6.49 -22.73 0.65
N LYS A 182 -5.46 -23.06 1.44
CA LYS A 182 -5.20 -24.44 1.88
C LYS A 182 -6.33 -25.00 2.73
N TYR A 183 -6.89 -24.20 3.65
CA TYR A 183 -8.07 -24.60 4.41
C TYR A 183 -9.26 -24.94 3.49
N TYR A 184 -9.55 -24.11 2.48
CA TYR A 184 -10.65 -24.39 1.55
C TYR A 184 -10.37 -25.57 0.61
N GLU A 185 -9.11 -25.83 0.28
CA GLU A 185 -8.72 -27.06 -0.43
C GLU A 185 -8.99 -28.30 0.43
N GLU A 186 -8.57 -28.29 1.69
CA GLU A 186 -8.75 -29.40 2.65
C GLU A 186 -10.23 -29.68 2.90
N GLU A 187 -11.05 -28.64 3.00
CA GLU A 187 -12.51 -28.75 3.16
C GLU A 187 -13.26 -29.07 1.86
N GLY A 188 -12.55 -29.20 0.72
CA GLY A 188 -13.17 -29.49 -0.59
C GLY A 188 -14.09 -28.38 -1.10
N GLN A 189 -13.86 -27.13 -0.66
CA GLN A 189 -14.67 -25.96 -0.98
C GLN A 189 -14.15 -25.15 -2.17
N LEU A 190 -12.98 -25.51 -2.71
CA LEU A 190 -12.45 -24.94 -3.95
C LEU A 190 -13.13 -25.57 -5.16
N LYS A 191 -13.48 -24.74 -6.15
CA LYS A 191 -13.89 -25.22 -7.47
C LYS A 191 -12.73 -25.91 -8.18
N PRO A 192 -12.99 -26.81 -9.16
CA PRO A 192 -11.92 -27.49 -9.89
C PRO A 192 -10.91 -26.53 -10.54
N ASP A 193 -11.38 -25.44 -11.13
CA ASP A 193 -10.53 -24.43 -11.75
C ASP A 193 -9.71 -23.62 -10.73
N GLN A 194 -10.29 -23.33 -9.56
CA GLN A 194 -9.60 -22.68 -8.44
C GLN A 194 -8.51 -23.57 -7.85
N LEU A 195 -8.80 -24.87 -7.70
CA LEU A 195 -7.83 -25.87 -7.28
C LEU A 195 -6.67 -25.98 -8.27
N ASP A 196 -6.95 -26.01 -9.56
CA ASP A 196 -5.91 -26.02 -10.59
C ASP A 196 -5.08 -24.72 -10.58
N ARG A 197 -5.70 -23.56 -10.35
CA ARG A 197 -4.99 -22.28 -10.18
C ARG A 197 -4.10 -22.28 -8.94
N LEU A 198 -4.55 -22.86 -7.83
CA LEU A 198 -3.76 -22.99 -6.60
C LEU A 198 -2.53 -23.88 -6.84
N LYS A 199 -2.73 -25.06 -7.45
CA LYS A 199 -1.62 -25.97 -7.78
C LYS A 199 -0.59 -25.32 -8.71
N ARG A 200 -1.04 -24.60 -9.74
CA ARG A 200 -0.14 -23.86 -10.63
C ARG A 200 0.68 -22.81 -9.88
N PHE A 201 0.09 -22.14 -8.89
CA PHE A 201 0.82 -21.21 -8.04
C PHE A 201 1.88 -21.95 -7.20
N GLU A 202 1.51 -23.07 -6.57
CA GLU A 202 2.43 -23.86 -5.75
C GLU A 202 3.60 -24.44 -6.55
N ASP A 203 3.33 -24.96 -7.74
CA ASP A 203 4.33 -25.47 -8.67
C ASP A 203 5.31 -24.35 -9.05
N LYS A 204 4.80 -23.20 -9.49
CA LYS A 204 5.64 -22.05 -9.88
C LYS A 204 6.45 -21.50 -8.70
N ALA A 205 5.85 -21.39 -7.52
CA ALA A 205 6.56 -20.93 -6.32
C ALA A 205 7.67 -21.90 -5.90
N THR A 206 7.47 -23.19 -6.13
CA THR A 206 8.48 -24.24 -5.91
C THR A 206 9.60 -24.16 -6.94
N GLU A 207 9.27 -23.97 -8.23
CA GLU A 207 10.26 -23.75 -9.29
C GLU A 207 11.12 -22.50 -9.02
N MET A 208 10.53 -21.46 -8.43
CA MET A 208 11.21 -20.21 -8.09
C MET A 208 11.96 -20.24 -6.76
N GLU A 209 12.05 -21.38 -6.07
CA GLU A 209 12.61 -21.47 -4.72
C GLU A 209 14.00 -20.84 -4.59
N GLU A 210 14.94 -21.16 -5.49
CA GLU A 210 16.29 -20.57 -5.49
C GLU A 210 16.26 -19.05 -5.70
N THR A 211 15.34 -18.56 -6.51
CA THR A 211 15.17 -17.12 -6.74
C THR A 211 14.63 -16.43 -5.49
N LEU A 212 13.63 -17.03 -4.84
CA LEU A 212 13.07 -16.52 -3.58
C LEU A 212 14.15 -16.47 -2.49
N GLU A 213 14.94 -17.53 -2.34
CA GLU A 213 16.04 -17.57 -1.38
C GLU A 213 17.11 -16.51 -1.68
N ARG A 214 17.56 -16.41 -2.94
CA ARG A 214 18.54 -15.41 -3.37
C ARG A 214 18.06 -13.97 -3.11
N LEU A 215 16.76 -13.72 -3.24
CA LEU A 215 16.15 -12.41 -2.98
C LEU A 215 15.78 -12.20 -1.51
N ASN A 216 16.08 -13.14 -0.60
CA ASN A 216 15.64 -13.12 0.81
C ASN A 216 14.12 -12.96 0.98
N LEU A 217 13.35 -13.60 0.09
CA LEU A 217 11.88 -13.63 0.12
C LEU A 217 11.39 -14.95 0.75
N PRO A 218 10.18 -14.96 1.34
CA PRO A 218 9.59 -16.18 1.88
C PRO A 218 9.32 -17.21 0.76
N ASN A 219 9.41 -18.50 1.10
CA ASN A 219 9.06 -19.60 0.20
C ASN A 219 8.11 -20.58 0.91
N LEU A 220 7.38 -21.41 0.15
CA LEU A 220 6.32 -22.27 0.69
C LEU A 220 6.81 -23.24 1.77
N LYS A 221 8.06 -23.71 1.71
CA LYS A 221 8.64 -24.60 2.73
C LYS A 221 8.79 -23.92 4.09
N ARG A 222 9.00 -22.60 4.11
CA ARG A 222 9.24 -21.82 5.34
C ARG A 222 7.99 -21.11 5.85
N VAL A 223 6.91 -21.02 5.06
CA VAL A 223 5.64 -20.39 5.49
C VAL A 223 5.07 -21.03 6.76
N ALA A 224 5.16 -22.35 6.90
CA ALA A 224 4.67 -23.07 8.08
C ALA A 224 5.58 -22.91 9.32
N THR A 225 6.78 -22.36 9.17
CA THR A 225 7.75 -22.19 10.24
C THR A 225 8.10 -20.70 10.37
N PRO A 226 7.29 -19.90 11.10
CA PRO A 226 7.59 -18.48 11.27
C PRO A 226 9.02 -18.32 11.78
N GLU A 227 9.82 -17.52 11.08
CA GLU A 227 11.20 -17.25 11.45
C GLU A 227 11.20 -16.64 12.86
N ARG A 228 11.66 -17.42 13.85
CA ARG A 228 11.91 -16.90 15.20
C ARG A 228 13.14 -16.01 15.13
N ARG A 229 12.98 -14.77 14.67
CA ARG A 229 14.03 -13.76 14.82
C ARG A 229 14.24 -13.55 16.31
N ARG A 230 15.37 -14.02 16.84
CA ARG A 230 15.85 -13.60 18.15
C ARG A 230 16.22 -12.14 18.02
N HIS A 231 15.32 -11.26 18.43
CA HIS A 231 15.64 -9.84 18.52
C HIS A 231 16.69 -9.68 19.63
N PRO A 232 17.88 -9.12 19.36
CA PRO A 232 18.95 -9.00 20.36
C PRO A 232 18.58 -8.10 21.56
N GLN A 233 17.41 -7.47 21.56
CA GLN A 233 16.91 -6.63 22.65
C GLN A 233 15.92 -7.34 23.60
N HIS A 234 15.72 -8.66 23.45
CA HIS A 234 14.86 -9.47 24.33
C HIS A 234 15.62 -10.63 25.00
N ASN A 235 16.83 -10.34 25.50
CA ASN A 235 17.53 -11.15 26.50
C ASN A 235 17.56 -10.38 27.83
#